data_AF-A0AAU7YW03-F1
#
_entry.id   AF-A0AAU7YW03-F1
#
_cell.length_a   1.000
_cell.length_b   1.000
_cell.length_c   1.000
_cell.angle_alpha   90.00
_cell.angle_beta   90.00
_cell.angle_gamma   90.00
#
_symmetry.space_group_name_H-M   'P 1'
#
loop_
_entity.id
_entity.type
_entity.pdbx_description
1 polymer ?
#
loop_
_entity_poly.entity_id
_entity_poly.type
_entity_poly.pdbx_seq_one_letter_code
_entity_poly.pdbx_strand_id
1 'polypeptide(L)'
;MKFALLVPILCLGVASMAAKADTLTLNNGTVNPSGGSAEIYPYSFQLGTSSGTSTVNLMCLNYNREISAGETWSITEESIPTGNSVTDQDYRADAILYSEILHPQAGVSASEVQYAEWSIFDSADLTGNSLFDSTAQILASNALNAANNQQLINSGYFNQFTLYIPSDDTSSGPQEFIGTATTPEPSSLMLFGSGLIGMAGVLRRKLVRA
;
A
#
# COMPACT_ATOMS: atom_id res chain seq x y z
N MET A 1 -50.85 -28.27 -20.95
CA MET A 1 -50.82 -27.48 -19.70
C MET A 1 -49.53 -27.84 -18.96
N LYS A 2 -48.47 -27.04 -19.16
CA LYS A 2 -47.82 -26.21 -18.12
C LYS A 2 -47.19 -27.00 -16.96
N PHE A 3 -45.98 -27.52 -17.18
CA PHE A 3 -44.99 -27.78 -16.12
C PHE A 3 -43.60 -27.52 -16.71
N ALA A 4 -43.19 -26.26 -16.78
CA ALA A 4 -41.83 -25.86 -17.16
C ALA A 4 -41.60 -24.40 -16.77
N LEU A 5 -41.26 -24.15 -15.51
CA LEU A 5 -40.68 -22.89 -15.03
C LEU A 5 -40.47 -23.05 -13.52
N LEU A 6 -39.29 -23.50 -13.08
CA LEU A 6 -38.80 -23.37 -11.68
C LEU A 6 -37.35 -23.86 -11.51
N VAL A 7 -36.42 -23.58 -12.45
CA VAL A 7 -35.01 -24.03 -12.33
C VAL A 7 -33.93 -22.99 -12.75
N PRO A 8 -34.09 -21.66 -12.53
CA PRO A 8 -32.86 -20.84 -12.52
C PRO A 8 -32.77 -19.82 -11.37
N ILE A 9 -33.34 -20.10 -10.20
CA ILE A 9 -33.21 -19.21 -9.02
C ILE A 9 -32.21 -19.75 -7.98
N LEU A 10 -31.73 -20.99 -8.11
CA LEU A 10 -30.92 -21.64 -7.07
C LEU A 10 -29.38 -21.45 -7.17
N CYS A 11 -28.87 -20.67 -8.13
CA CYS A 11 -27.41 -20.50 -8.31
C CYS A 11 -26.86 -19.11 -7.94
N LEU A 12 -27.68 -18.20 -7.41
CA LEU A 12 -27.27 -16.82 -7.09
C LEU A 12 -26.90 -16.60 -5.61
N GLY A 13 -26.79 -17.65 -4.81
CA GLY A 13 -26.60 -17.49 -3.37
C GLY A 13 -25.75 -18.55 -2.72
N VAL A 14 -24.49 -18.74 -3.13
CA VAL A 14 -23.40 -19.08 -2.18
C VAL A 14 -22.05 -18.77 -2.85
N ALA A 15 -21.68 -17.50 -2.90
CA ALA A 15 -20.28 -17.10 -2.99
C ALA A 15 -20.14 -15.75 -2.29
N SER A 16 -20.68 -15.63 -1.08
CA SER A 16 -20.08 -14.78 -0.07
C SER A 16 -18.71 -15.38 0.25
N MET A 17 -17.77 -15.17 -0.68
CA MET A 17 -16.35 -15.28 -0.42
C MET A 17 -16.15 -14.33 0.76
N ALA A 18 -15.89 -14.88 1.95
CA ALA A 18 -15.40 -14.05 3.03
C ALA A 18 -14.13 -13.38 2.48
N ALA A 19 -14.19 -12.06 2.26
CA ALA A 19 -12.98 -11.30 2.04
C ALA A 19 -12.14 -11.51 3.30
N LYS A 20 -11.13 -12.37 3.22
CA LYS A 20 -10.13 -12.43 4.27
C LYS A 20 -9.31 -11.17 4.09
N ALA A 21 -9.44 -10.24 5.04
CA ALA A 21 -8.45 -9.20 5.22
C ALA A 21 -7.13 -9.88 5.54
N ASP A 22 -6.07 -9.41 4.90
CA ASP A 22 -4.72 -9.87 5.20
C ASP A 22 -4.29 -9.32 6.56
N THR A 23 -3.38 -10.01 7.24
CA THR A 23 -2.93 -9.62 8.59
C THR A 23 -1.44 -9.39 8.58
N LEU A 24 -0.98 -8.28 9.17
CA LEU A 24 0.42 -8.04 9.46
C LEU A 24 0.74 -8.48 10.88
N THR A 25 1.84 -9.23 11.03
CA THR A 25 2.43 -9.56 12.32
C THR A 25 3.86 -9.06 12.36
N LEU A 26 4.19 -8.21 13.32
CA LEU A 26 5.57 -7.75 13.54
C LEU A 26 6.37 -8.88 14.19
N ASN A 27 7.18 -9.59 13.42
CA ASN A 27 7.92 -10.76 13.91
C ASN A 27 9.36 -10.43 14.20
N ASN A 28 9.75 -10.43 15.48
CA ASN A 28 11.14 -10.21 15.94
C ASN A 28 11.85 -9.11 15.13
N GLY A 29 11.10 -8.09 14.71
CA GLY A 29 11.58 -7.06 13.81
C GLY A 29 12.78 -6.43 14.48
N THR A 30 13.90 -6.35 13.75
CA THR A 30 15.00 -5.51 14.19
C THR A 30 14.49 -4.08 14.06
N VAL A 31 13.76 -3.62 15.06
CA VAL A 31 13.51 -2.22 15.30
C VAL A 31 14.88 -1.62 15.50
N ASN A 32 15.40 -1.01 14.43
CA ASN A 32 16.77 -0.53 14.40
C ASN A 32 16.75 0.90 14.95
N PRO A 33 17.25 1.16 16.17
CA PRO A 33 17.39 2.52 16.67
C PRO A 33 18.55 3.15 15.91
N SER A 34 18.29 3.70 14.73
CA SER A 34 19.34 4.35 13.93
C SER A 34 18.97 5.75 13.48
N GLY A 35 17.96 6.34 14.12
CA GLY A 35 17.65 7.77 14.04
C GLY A 35 17.78 8.48 15.38
N GLY A 36 17.27 7.91 16.47
CA GLY A 36 17.26 8.54 17.80
C GLY A 36 16.61 7.65 18.86
N SER A 37 15.63 8.19 19.60
CA SER A 37 14.79 7.40 20.52
C SER A 37 13.63 6.67 19.82
N ALA A 38 13.37 7.00 18.55
CA ALA A 38 12.37 6.35 17.72
C ALA A 38 13.03 5.35 16.77
N GLU A 39 12.31 4.27 16.51
CA GLU A 39 12.65 3.27 15.50
C GLU A 39 12.45 3.83 14.10
N ILE A 40 13.32 3.48 13.16
CA ILE A 40 13.22 3.90 11.75
C ILE A 40 13.26 2.68 10.82
N TYR A 41 12.90 2.87 9.55
CA TYR A 41 12.98 1.84 8.51
C TYR A 41 14.31 1.02 8.57
N PRO A 42 14.27 -0.30 8.33
CA PRO A 42 13.11 -1.11 7.97
C PRO A 42 12.35 -1.71 9.16
N TYR A 43 11.02 -1.71 9.07
CA TYR A 43 10.16 -2.54 9.90
C TYR A 43 9.87 -3.86 9.18
N SER A 44 10.41 -4.97 9.70
CA SER A 44 10.21 -6.30 9.12
C SER A 44 8.96 -6.99 9.67
N PHE A 45 7.96 -7.18 8.80
CA PHE A 45 6.70 -7.85 9.14
C PHE A 45 6.59 -9.21 8.44
N GLN A 46 5.80 -10.11 9.03
CA GLN A 46 5.20 -11.21 8.29
C GLN A 46 3.78 -10.82 7.89
N LEU A 47 3.55 -10.77 6.59
CA LEU A 47 2.24 -10.57 5.98
C LEU A 47 1.62 -11.94 5.76
N GLY A 48 0.55 -12.23 6.50
CA GLY A 48 -0.29 -13.40 6.31
C GLY A 48 -1.37 -13.09 5.27
N THR A 49 -1.27 -13.71 4.10
CA THR A 49 -2.27 -13.62 3.04
C THR A 49 -3.02 -14.94 2.86
N SER A 50 -4.08 -14.92 2.07
CA SER A 50 -4.78 -16.15 1.66
C SER A 50 -3.89 -17.18 0.93
N SER A 51 -2.74 -16.76 0.39
CA SER A 51 -1.80 -17.59 -0.37
C SER A 51 -0.57 -18.04 0.41
N GLY A 52 -0.37 -17.56 1.65
CA GLY A 52 0.73 -17.96 2.52
C GLY A 52 1.21 -16.82 3.42
N THR A 53 2.42 -16.97 3.97
CA THR A 53 3.07 -15.94 4.77
C THR A 53 4.32 -15.46 4.07
N SER A 54 4.46 -14.14 3.90
CA SER A 54 5.61 -13.50 3.27
C SER A 54 6.26 -12.50 4.22
N THR A 55 7.58 -12.32 4.14
CA THR A 55 8.27 -11.26 4.88
C THR A 55 8.32 -9.99 4.04
N VAL A 56 7.87 -8.87 4.60
CA VAL A 56 7.89 -7.55 3.96
C VAL A 56 8.64 -6.56 4.85
N ASN A 57 9.41 -5.67 4.23
CA ASN A 57 10.06 -4.55 4.91
C ASN A 57 9.27 -3.29 4.58
N LEU A 58 8.75 -2.64 5.61
CA LEU A 58 7.87 -1.49 5.46
C LEU A 58 8.48 -0.26 6.15
N MET A 59 8.10 0.92 5.67
CA MET A 59 8.38 2.20 6.30
C MET A 59 7.13 2.67 7.03
N CYS A 60 7.30 3.09 8.28
CA CYS A 60 6.21 3.67 9.07
C CYS A 60 5.79 5.01 8.48
N LEU A 61 4.50 5.35 8.54
CA LEU A 61 3.94 6.62 8.08
C LEU A 61 3.54 7.61 9.20
N ASN A 62 3.61 7.18 10.46
CA ASN A 62 3.16 7.99 11.59
C ASN A 62 4.21 8.01 12.70
N TYR A 63 4.51 9.21 13.19
CA TYR A 63 5.44 9.39 14.30
C TYR A 63 4.79 9.19 15.67
N ASN A 64 3.50 9.52 15.78
CA ASN A 64 2.78 9.59 17.06
C ASN A 64 2.03 8.31 17.45
N ARG A 65 2.05 7.29 16.59
CA ARG A 65 1.53 5.94 16.88
C ARG A 65 2.74 5.05 17.18
N GLU A 66 2.60 4.10 18.10
CA GLU A 66 3.67 3.17 18.44
C GLU A 66 3.22 1.73 18.20
N ILE A 67 4.19 0.84 17.96
CA ILE A 67 3.97 -0.60 17.76
C ILE A 67 4.94 -1.41 18.62
N SER A 68 4.52 -2.58 19.08
CA SER A 68 5.36 -3.50 19.85
C SER A 68 5.64 -4.80 19.10
N ALA A 69 6.83 -5.37 19.30
CA ALA A 69 7.18 -6.67 18.73
C ALA A 69 6.18 -7.76 19.15
N GLY A 70 5.72 -8.56 18.19
CA GLY A 70 4.73 -9.63 18.39
C GLY A 70 3.27 -9.19 18.24
N GLU A 71 3.00 -7.89 18.07
CA GLU A 71 1.65 -7.42 17.75
C GLU A 71 1.17 -7.92 16.37
N THR A 72 -0.13 -8.15 16.26
CA THR A 72 -0.79 -8.59 15.02
C THR A 72 -2.08 -7.81 14.85
N TRP A 73 -2.28 -7.27 13.65
CA TRP A 73 -3.49 -6.54 13.28
C TRP A 73 -3.90 -6.87 11.84
N SER A 74 -5.19 -6.66 11.55
CA SER A 74 -5.71 -6.76 10.20
C SER A 74 -5.39 -5.48 9.44
N ILE A 75 -5.03 -5.62 8.16
CA ILE A 75 -4.80 -4.49 7.27
C ILE A 75 -5.67 -4.54 6.03
N THR A 76 -5.78 -3.38 5.40
CA THR A 76 -6.23 -3.22 4.02
C THR A 76 -5.02 -2.76 3.21
N GLU A 77 -4.73 -3.48 2.12
CA GLU A 77 -3.74 -3.04 1.14
C GLU A 77 -4.39 -2.08 0.15
N GLU A 78 -3.83 -0.88 0.02
CA GLU A 78 -4.33 0.16 -0.89
C GLU A 78 -3.24 0.62 -1.86
N SER A 79 -3.65 0.93 -3.10
CA SER A 79 -2.77 1.61 -4.04
C SER A 79 -2.61 3.07 -3.63
N ILE A 80 -1.44 3.65 -3.91
CA ILE A 80 -1.23 5.09 -3.69
C ILE A 80 -2.29 5.89 -4.47
N PRO A 81 -3.04 6.77 -3.81
CA PRO A 81 -4.11 7.53 -4.46
C PRO A 81 -3.54 8.54 -5.47
N THR A 82 -4.19 8.64 -6.62
CA THR A 82 -3.82 9.57 -7.70
C THR A 82 -4.80 10.74 -7.84
N GLY A 83 -5.71 10.91 -6.88
CA GLY A 83 -6.64 12.03 -6.87
C GLY A 83 -5.97 13.35 -6.48
N ASN A 84 -6.77 14.41 -6.41
CA ASN A 84 -6.29 15.78 -6.17
C ASN A 84 -6.53 16.28 -4.74
N SER A 85 -6.87 15.39 -3.80
CA SER A 85 -7.01 15.79 -2.40
C SER A 85 -5.63 16.08 -1.79
N VAL A 86 -5.59 16.87 -0.71
CA VAL A 86 -4.36 17.12 0.05
C VAL A 86 -3.81 15.79 0.58
N THR A 87 -4.66 14.97 1.18
CA THR A 87 -4.31 13.62 1.65
C THR A 87 -3.76 12.74 0.52
N ASP A 88 -4.30 12.83 -0.70
CA ASP A 88 -3.78 12.06 -1.83
C ASP A 88 -2.37 12.51 -2.22
N GLN A 89 -2.11 13.83 -2.13
CA GLN A 89 -0.78 14.41 -2.35
C GLN A 89 0.20 13.95 -1.26
N ASP A 90 -0.24 13.92 -0.01
CA ASP A 90 0.57 13.52 1.13
C ASP A 90 1.02 12.06 0.99
N TYR A 91 0.11 11.12 0.69
CA TYR A 91 0.48 9.72 0.42
C TYR A 91 1.41 9.55 -0.79
N ARG A 92 1.28 10.42 -1.81
CA ARG A 92 2.24 10.42 -2.94
C ARG A 92 3.61 10.95 -2.53
N ALA A 93 3.67 11.90 -1.62
CA ALA A 93 4.93 12.40 -1.07
C ALA A 93 5.64 11.29 -0.27
N ASP A 94 4.90 10.56 0.57
CA ASP A 94 5.45 9.41 1.31
C ASP A 94 5.96 8.32 0.38
N ALA A 95 5.26 8.02 -0.72
CA ALA A 95 5.73 7.09 -1.73
C ALA A 95 7.04 7.54 -2.41
N ILE A 96 7.19 8.84 -2.64
CA ILE A 96 8.44 9.41 -3.17
C ILE A 96 9.56 9.27 -2.15
N LEU A 97 9.31 9.57 -0.87
CA LEU A 97 10.29 9.41 0.20
C LEU A 97 10.67 7.94 0.40
N TYR A 98 9.70 7.02 0.33
CA TYR A 98 9.98 5.59 0.33
C TYR A 98 10.89 5.17 -0.83
N SER A 99 10.70 5.77 -2.00
CA SER A 99 11.58 5.52 -3.15
C SER A 99 13.02 5.97 -2.89
N GLU A 100 13.23 7.03 -2.10
CA GLU A 100 14.56 7.48 -1.67
C GLU A 100 15.19 6.52 -0.66
N ILE A 101 14.41 5.83 0.18
CA ILE A 101 14.93 4.72 1.00
C ILE A 101 15.45 3.58 0.11
N LEU A 102 14.72 3.23 -0.94
CA LEU A 102 15.09 2.16 -1.87
C LEU A 102 16.27 2.55 -2.77
N HIS A 103 16.39 3.84 -3.09
CA HIS A 103 17.38 4.40 -4.01
C HIS A 103 18.02 5.67 -3.43
N PRO A 104 18.80 5.57 -2.34
CA PRO A 104 19.27 6.72 -1.60
C PRO A 104 20.22 7.60 -2.41
N GLN A 105 19.95 8.91 -2.42
CA GLN A 105 20.90 9.89 -2.94
C GLN A 105 22.17 9.91 -2.09
N ALA A 106 23.30 10.23 -2.71
CA ALA A 106 24.58 10.34 -2.01
C ALA A 106 24.49 11.41 -0.89
N GLY A 107 24.79 11.01 0.34
CA GLY A 107 24.78 11.89 1.51
C GLY A 107 23.44 12.01 2.22
N VAL A 108 22.39 11.30 1.76
CA VAL A 108 21.11 11.18 2.47
C VAL A 108 21.07 9.86 3.24
N SER A 109 20.82 9.95 4.54
CA SER A 109 20.67 8.81 5.44
C SER A 109 19.21 8.34 5.53
N ALA A 110 19.00 7.08 5.89
CA ALA A 110 17.66 6.54 6.13
C ALA A 110 16.92 7.30 7.26
N SER A 111 17.66 7.82 8.24
CA SER A 111 17.09 8.68 9.29
C SER A 111 16.53 9.98 8.72
N GLU A 112 17.27 10.69 7.86
CA GLU A 112 16.77 11.93 7.26
C GLU A 112 15.51 11.68 6.42
N VAL A 113 15.44 10.56 5.71
CA VAL A 113 14.24 10.20 4.92
C VAL A 113 13.07 9.84 5.83
N GLN A 114 13.28 9.06 6.90
CA GLN A 114 12.21 8.72 7.85
C GLN A 114 11.66 9.96 8.56
N TYR A 115 12.51 10.88 9.01
CA TYR A 115 12.06 12.12 9.64
C TYR A 115 11.39 13.07 8.63
N ALA A 116 11.80 13.04 7.36
CA ALA A 116 11.10 13.76 6.29
C ALA A 116 9.71 13.19 6.06
N GLU A 117 9.58 11.87 6.03
CA GLU A 117 8.31 11.15 5.85
C GLU A 117 7.36 11.48 7.00
N TRP A 118 7.76 11.29 8.25
CA TRP A 118 6.92 11.59 9.41
C TRP A 118 6.41 13.04 9.43
N SER A 119 7.15 13.96 8.82
CA SER A 119 6.73 15.36 8.74
C SER A 119 5.55 15.61 7.80
N ILE A 120 5.23 14.69 6.89
CA ILE A 120 4.14 14.81 5.94
C ILE A 120 2.80 14.87 6.68
N PHE A 121 2.54 13.92 7.57
CA PHE A 121 1.32 13.88 8.37
C PHE A 121 1.49 14.46 9.79
N ASP A 122 2.66 14.28 10.42
CA ASP A 122 2.90 14.58 11.83
C ASP A 122 3.93 15.72 12.05
N SER A 123 4.01 16.70 11.14
CA SER A 123 4.94 17.84 11.24
C SER A 123 4.94 18.55 12.61
N ALA A 124 3.78 18.63 13.27
CA ALA A 124 3.65 19.26 14.58
C ALA A 124 4.45 18.50 15.66
N ASP A 125 4.43 17.17 15.62
CA ASP A 125 5.07 16.30 16.61
C ASP A 125 6.60 16.26 16.46
N LEU A 126 7.12 16.66 15.29
CA LEU A 126 8.55 16.78 15.03
C LEU A 126 9.14 18.15 15.40
N THR A 127 8.32 19.10 15.85
CA THR A 127 8.77 20.46 16.15
C THR A 127 9.85 20.45 17.25
N GLY A 128 11.04 20.95 16.92
CA GLY A 128 12.17 21.00 17.85
C GLY A 128 12.96 19.70 17.97
N ASN A 129 12.62 18.67 17.20
CA ASN A 129 13.43 17.45 17.10
C ASN A 129 14.70 17.74 16.28
N SER A 130 15.87 17.48 16.84
CA SER A 130 17.16 17.75 16.19
C SER A 130 17.43 16.89 14.96
N LEU A 131 16.69 15.79 14.79
CA LEU A 131 16.83 14.85 13.66
C LEU A 131 15.92 15.23 12.49
N PHE A 132 14.90 16.05 12.72
CA PHE A 132 14.17 16.74 11.66
C PHE A 132 14.91 18.01 11.26
N ASP A 133 16.15 17.81 10.80
CA ASP A 133 17.08 18.87 10.44
C ASP A 133 16.76 19.51 9.07
N SER A 134 17.65 20.38 8.60
CA SER A 134 17.48 21.04 7.30
C SER A 134 17.43 20.07 6.12
N THR A 135 18.13 18.93 6.19
CA THR A 135 18.12 17.94 5.11
C THR A 135 16.76 17.24 5.07
N ALA A 136 16.26 16.78 6.22
CA ALA A 136 14.94 16.15 6.33
C ALA A 136 13.82 17.10 5.86
N GLN A 137 13.89 18.38 6.24
CA GLN A 137 12.94 19.41 5.80
C GLN A 137 12.96 19.62 4.27
N ILE A 138 14.15 19.64 3.67
CA ILE A 138 14.30 19.77 2.21
C ILE A 138 13.74 18.55 1.49
N LEU A 139 13.99 17.34 2.00
CA LEU A 139 13.45 16.10 1.45
C LEU A 139 11.93 16.10 1.45
N ALA A 140 11.31 16.43 2.59
CA ALA A 140 9.85 16.51 2.72
C ALA A 140 9.26 17.54 1.73
N SER A 141 9.86 18.73 1.65
CA SER A 141 9.41 19.77 0.73
C SER A 141 9.53 19.35 -0.74
N ASN A 142 10.64 18.71 -1.11
CA ASN A 142 10.85 18.20 -2.47
C ASN A 142 9.84 17.10 -2.82
N ALA A 143 9.57 16.19 -1.89
CA ALA A 143 8.58 15.12 -2.07
C ALA A 143 7.17 15.69 -2.28
N LEU A 144 6.75 16.64 -1.43
CA LEU A 144 5.46 17.33 -1.57
C LEU A 144 5.32 18.08 -2.91
N ASN A 145 6.40 18.70 -3.38
CA ASN A 145 6.42 19.38 -4.69
C ASN A 145 6.32 18.36 -5.84
N ALA A 146 7.04 17.24 -5.74
CA ALA A 146 7.04 16.19 -6.75
C ALA A 146 5.73 15.37 -6.76
N ALA A 147 5.02 15.27 -5.63
CA ALA A 147 3.76 14.55 -5.50
C ALA A 147 2.65 15.07 -6.43
N ASN A 148 2.71 16.33 -6.87
CA ASN A 148 1.76 16.90 -7.84
C ASN A 148 2.23 16.82 -9.30
N ASN A 149 3.36 16.17 -9.56
CA ASN A 149 3.88 16.00 -10.92
C ASN A 149 2.97 15.04 -11.72
N GLN A 150 2.22 15.62 -12.66
CA GLN A 150 1.28 14.89 -13.51
C GLN A 150 1.95 13.83 -14.39
N GLN A 151 3.24 13.96 -14.70
CA GLN A 151 3.95 12.92 -15.44
C GLN A 151 4.16 11.67 -14.58
N LEU A 152 4.50 11.83 -13.30
CA LEU A 152 4.63 10.70 -12.37
C LEU A 152 3.29 10.00 -12.19
N ILE A 153 2.23 10.78 -11.91
CA ILE A 153 0.87 10.27 -11.73
C ILE A 153 0.42 9.47 -12.96
N ASN A 154 0.56 10.02 -14.16
CA ASN A 154 0.08 9.39 -15.40
C ASN A 154 0.97 8.24 -15.89
N SER A 155 2.22 8.17 -15.44
CA SER A 155 3.15 7.09 -15.83
C SER A 155 2.90 5.76 -15.13
N GLY A 156 2.07 5.74 -14.07
CA GLY A 156 1.92 4.58 -13.19
C GLY A 156 3.10 4.39 -12.24
N TYR A 157 3.95 5.42 -12.06
CA TYR A 157 5.09 5.38 -11.14
C TYR A 157 4.71 4.90 -9.74
N PHE A 158 3.53 5.26 -9.25
CA PHE A 158 3.07 4.90 -7.92
C PHE A 158 2.53 3.46 -7.79
N ASN A 159 2.31 2.74 -8.89
CA ASN A 159 1.81 1.36 -8.87
C ASN A 159 2.80 0.37 -8.26
N GLN A 160 4.06 0.76 -8.13
CA GLN A 160 5.10 -0.06 -7.51
C GLN A 160 5.07 -0.01 -5.97
N PHE A 161 4.19 0.80 -5.38
CA PHE A 161 4.05 0.97 -3.94
C PHE A 161 2.67 0.55 -3.46
N THR A 162 2.58 0.16 -2.19
CA THR A 162 1.34 -0.25 -1.54
C THR A 162 1.30 0.33 -0.13
N LEU A 163 0.15 0.89 0.24
CA LEU A 163 -0.18 1.31 1.60
C LEU A 163 -0.75 0.13 2.36
N TYR A 164 -0.34 -0.02 3.60
CA TYR A 164 -0.87 -1.01 4.54
C TYR A 164 -1.58 -0.26 5.66
N ILE A 165 -2.89 -0.12 5.51
CA ILE A 165 -3.73 0.65 6.42
C ILE A 165 -4.36 -0.29 7.45
N PRO A 166 -4.14 -0.10 8.76
CA PRO A 166 -4.74 -0.93 9.79
C PRO A 166 -6.26 -0.78 9.81
N SER A 167 -6.98 -1.87 10.10
CA SER A 167 -8.44 -1.84 10.19
C SER A 167 -8.96 -0.99 11.36
N ASP A 168 -8.13 -0.79 12.39
CA ASP A 168 -8.37 0.16 13.48
C ASP A 168 -7.52 1.40 13.22
N ASP A 169 -8.03 2.25 12.32
CA ASP A 169 -7.37 3.51 11.96
C ASP A 169 -7.79 4.67 12.88
N THR A 170 -7.56 4.47 14.18
CA THR A 170 -7.75 5.50 15.19
C THR A 170 -6.39 6.02 15.67
N SER A 171 -6.36 7.18 16.31
CA SER A 171 -5.12 7.75 16.87
C SER A 171 -4.46 6.90 17.98
N SER A 172 -5.13 5.83 18.44
CA SER A 172 -4.58 4.84 19.37
C SER A 172 -4.38 3.46 18.73
N GLY A 173 -4.70 3.32 17.45
CA GLY A 173 -4.51 2.09 16.68
C GLY A 173 -3.08 1.93 16.15
N PRO A 174 -2.78 0.77 15.53
CA PRO A 174 -1.45 0.48 14.97
C PRO A 174 -1.00 1.51 13.94
N GLN A 175 0.30 1.69 13.71
CA GLN A 175 0.82 2.59 12.67
C GLN A 175 0.36 2.19 11.25
N GLU A 176 0.29 3.18 10.36
CA GLU A 176 0.22 2.96 8.92
C GLU A 176 1.62 2.74 8.33
N PHE A 177 1.67 2.01 7.22
CA PHE A 177 2.94 1.67 6.57
C PHE A 177 2.87 1.76 5.06
N ILE A 178 4.03 1.99 4.44
CA ILE A 178 4.23 1.87 3.00
C ILE A 178 5.31 0.83 2.68
N GLY A 179 5.10 0.10 1.59
CA GLY A 179 6.04 -0.90 1.10
C GLY A 179 6.05 -1.00 -0.42
N THR A 180 6.93 -1.86 -0.93
CA THR A 180 6.91 -2.25 -2.34
C THR A 180 5.70 -3.14 -2.59
N ALA A 181 4.95 -2.89 -3.67
CA ALA A 181 3.81 -3.71 -4.04
C ALA A 181 4.25 -5.18 -4.24
N THR A 182 3.70 -6.08 -3.42
CA THR A 182 4.01 -7.53 -3.46
C THR A 182 3.18 -8.29 -4.50
N THR A 183 2.20 -7.63 -5.10
CA THR A 183 1.23 -8.20 -6.04
C THR A 183 1.59 -7.82 -7.48
N PRO A 184 1.87 -8.79 -8.37
CA PRO A 184 1.76 -8.56 -9.80
C PRO A 184 0.34 -8.09 -10.07
N GLU A 185 0.18 -7.02 -10.85
CA GLU A 185 -1.09 -6.34 -11.08
C GLU A 185 -2.27 -7.33 -11.24
N PRO A 186 -3.41 -7.09 -10.56
CA PRO A 186 -4.44 -8.10 -10.34
C PRO A 186 -4.99 -8.68 -11.63
N SER A 187 -5.56 -9.88 -11.50
CA SER A 187 -6.33 -10.70 -12.46
C SER A 187 -7.33 -10.00 -13.39
N SER A 188 -7.46 -8.68 -13.38
CA SER A 188 -8.14 -7.85 -14.37
C SER A 188 -7.63 -8.09 -15.80
N LEU A 189 -6.33 -8.33 -16.00
CA LEU A 189 -5.80 -8.76 -17.32
C LEU A 189 -6.24 -10.18 -17.69
N MET A 190 -6.35 -11.09 -16.72
CA MET A 190 -6.85 -12.44 -16.95
C MET A 190 -8.36 -12.49 -17.20
N LEU A 191 -9.15 -11.65 -16.51
CA LEU A 191 -10.59 -11.56 -16.69
C LEU A 191 -10.95 -10.83 -18.00
N PHE A 192 -10.20 -9.79 -18.37
CA PHE A 192 -10.33 -9.15 -19.69
C PHE A 192 -9.87 -10.09 -20.83
N GLY A 193 -8.75 -10.80 -20.65
CA GLY A 193 -8.23 -11.77 -21.62
C GLY A 193 -9.14 -12.99 -21.83
N SER A 194 -9.74 -13.52 -20.76
CA SER A 194 -10.71 -14.62 -20.86
C SER A 194 -12.08 -14.16 -21.41
N GLY A 195 -12.50 -12.92 -21.15
CA GLY A 195 -13.70 -12.32 -21.74
C GLY A 195 -13.63 -12.20 -23.26
N LEU A 196 -12.51 -11.71 -23.80
CA LEU A 196 -12.28 -11.58 -25.25
C LEU A 196 -12.15 -12.93 -25.97
N ILE A 197 -11.45 -13.90 -25.37
CA ILE A 197 -11.32 -15.27 -25.93
C ILE A 197 -12.67 -16.00 -25.90
N GLY A 198 -13.44 -15.82 -24.81
CA GLY A 198 -14.81 -16.36 -24.69
C GLY A 198 -15.73 -15.83 -25.79
N MET A 199 -15.68 -14.53 -26.08
CA MET A 199 -16.48 -13.91 -27.15
C MET A 199 -16.04 -14.35 -28.56
N ALA A 200 -14.73 -14.41 -28.83
CA ALA A 200 -14.19 -14.89 -30.11
C ALA A 200 -14.58 -16.36 -30.38
N GLY A 201 -14.60 -17.21 -29.35
CA GLY A 201 -15.04 -18.60 -29.44
C GLY A 201 -16.52 -18.76 -29.79
N VAL A 202 -17.39 -17.87 -29.29
CA VAL A 202 -18.83 -17.86 -29.59
C VAL A 202 -19.10 -17.36 -31.02
N LEU A 203 -18.37 -16.34 -31.48
CA LEU A 203 -18.47 -15.83 -32.85
C LEU A 203 -18.04 -16.86 -33.89
N ARG A 204 -16.98 -17.64 -33.62
CA ARG A 204 -16.52 -18.72 -34.51
C ARG A 204 -17.54 -19.85 -34.67
N ARG A 205 -18.28 -20.21 -33.62
CA ARG A 205 -19.34 -21.25 -33.71
C ARG A 205 -20.53 -20.80 -34.57
N LYS A 206 -20.80 -19.50 -34.66
CA LYS A 206 -21.88 -18.98 -35.51
C LYS A 206 -21.49 -18.90 -36.99
N LEU A 207 -20.23 -18.59 -37.30
CA LEU A 207 -19.74 -18.49 -38.68
C LEU A 207 -19.44 -19.85 -39.35
N VAL A 208 -19.17 -20.91 -38.58
CA VAL A 208 -18.94 -22.26 -39.12
C VAL A 208 -20.25 -23.05 -39.32
N ARG A 209 -21.39 -22.52 -38.84
CA ARG A 209 -22.73 -23.12 -39.01
C ARG A 209 -23.65 -22.34 -39.97
N ALA A 210 -23.11 -21.37 -40.70
CA ALA A 210 -23.75 -20.71 -41.84
C ALA A 210 -23.06 -21.18 -43.12
#